data_AF-A0AA86JSU6-F1
#
_entry.id   AF-A0AA86JSU6-F1
#
_cell.length_a   1.000
_cell.length_b   1.000
_cell.length_c   1.000
_cell.angle_alpha   90.00
_cell.angle_beta   90.00
_cell.angle_gamma   90.00
#
_symmetry.space_group_name_H-M   'P 1'
#
loop_
_entity.id
_entity.type
_entity.pdbx_description
1 polymer ?
#
loop_
_entity_poly.entity_id
_entity_poly.type
_entity_poly.pdbx_seq_one_letter_code
_entity_poly.pdbx_strand_id
1 'polypeptide(L)'
;MLKINDNLWKESIKEYNERYADRYIKDKMMYRKIHCKIVADLAKDMFNSIFSYLDEIESRIYLENVLYLGCLTHDIRKFDKKHGAYGANWIMSKLADNEYCQNNNIPVFSIDICNDICILIKFHKSKNVEKSLMNEHNLENYIIKEYMKPLIFLIRLADKLSHFVVESKFKVITEKDVKKKIDEFLIKTSDYMLDENLTNAIIELIFYDFKDMYCNKK
;
A
#
# COMPACT_ATOMS: atom_id res chain seq x y z
N MET A 1 -10.82 -9.68 -3.14
CA MET A 1 -10.19 -8.45 -2.59
C MET A 1 -11.06 -7.20 -2.66
N LEU A 2 -11.62 -6.79 -3.80
CA LEU A 2 -12.41 -5.54 -3.88
C LEU A 2 -13.65 -5.50 -2.97
N LYS A 3 -14.41 -6.61 -2.90
CA LYS A 3 -15.56 -6.72 -2.00
C LYS A 3 -15.17 -6.58 -0.52
N ILE A 4 -14.02 -7.15 -0.13
CA ILE A 4 -13.48 -7.05 1.24
C ILE A 4 -13.21 -5.57 1.56
N ASN A 5 -12.50 -4.89 0.66
CA ASN A 5 -12.21 -3.47 0.78
C ASN A 5 -13.49 -2.63 0.92
N ASP A 6 -14.51 -2.87 0.10
CA ASP A 6 -15.77 -2.13 0.17
C ASP A 6 -16.46 -2.26 1.53
N ASN A 7 -16.47 -3.45 2.13
CA ASN A 7 -17.05 -3.68 3.44
C ASN A 7 -16.26 -2.97 4.55
N LEU A 8 -14.93 -3.04 4.51
CA LEU A 8 -14.07 -2.32 5.44
C LEU A 8 -14.28 -0.80 5.36
N TRP A 9 -14.36 -0.23 4.16
CA TRP A 9 -14.62 1.21 3.99
C TRP A 9 -16.01 1.63 4.47
N LYS A 10 -17.05 0.82 4.21
CA LYS A 10 -18.40 1.09 4.73
C LYS A 10 -18.39 1.18 6.25
N GLU A 11 -17.73 0.23 6.91
CA GLU A 11 -17.63 0.20 8.37
C GLU A 11 -16.81 1.37 8.91
N SER A 12 -15.66 1.66 8.29
CA SER A 12 -14.84 2.81 8.70
C SER A 12 -15.58 4.15 8.55
N ILE A 13 -16.35 4.32 7.47
CA ILE A 13 -17.20 5.51 7.27
C ILE A 13 -18.28 5.60 8.35
N LYS A 14 -18.93 4.48 8.71
CA LYS A 14 -19.95 4.44 9.76
C LYS A 14 -19.36 4.88 11.10
N GLU A 15 -18.28 4.23 11.55
CA GLU A 15 -17.60 4.56 12.81
C GLU A 15 -17.10 6.03 12.83
N TYR A 16 -16.64 6.55 11.69
CA TYR A 16 -16.19 7.94 11.60
C TYR A 16 -17.35 8.92 11.78
N ASN A 17 -18.47 8.69 11.10
CA ASN A 17 -19.67 9.54 11.20
C ASN A 17 -20.15 9.61 12.65
N GLU A 18 -20.18 8.47 13.35
CA GLU A 18 -20.60 8.37 14.75
C GLU A 18 -19.68 9.18 15.70
N ARG A 19 -18.39 9.27 15.39
CA ARG A 19 -17.39 9.88 16.28
C ARG A 19 -17.19 11.38 16.08
N TYR A 20 -17.32 11.90 14.85
CA TYR A 20 -16.82 13.25 14.53
C TYR A 20 -17.86 14.24 14.01
N ALA A 21 -19.09 13.80 13.68
CA ALA A 21 -20.16 14.67 13.14
C ALA A 21 -19.71 15.62 11.99
N ASP A 22 -18.68 15.23 11.21
CA ASP A 22 -18.13 16.04 10.12
C ASP A 22 -18.98 15.87 8.87
N ARG A 23 -19.60 16.96 8.40
CA ARG A 23 -20.50 16.98 7.25
C ARG A 23 -19.80 16.56 5.94
N TYR A 24 -18.48 16.67 5.85
CA TYR A 24 -17.69 16.33 4.65
C TYR A 24 -16.97 14.98 4.75
N ILE A 25 -17.21 14.21 5.80
CA ILE A 25 -16.44 12.97 5.99
C ILE A 25 -16.66 11.96 4.86
N LYS A 26 -17.89 11.86 4.35
CA LYS A 26 -18.22 10.94 3.26
C LYS A 26 -17.36 11.22 2.03
N ASP A 27 -17.21 12.50 1.66
CA ASP A 27 -16.41 12.90 0.50
C ASP A 27 -14.92 12.65 0.74
N LYS A 28 -14.40 13.00 1.92
CA LYS A 28 -13.00 12.74 2.30
C LYS A 28 -12.67 11.25 2.27
N MET A 29 -13.56 10.40 2.78
CA MET A 29 -13.39 8.94 2.81
C MET A 29 -13.55 8.33 1.42
N MET A 30 -14.47 8.85 0.60
CA MET A 30 -14.62 8.43 -0.80
C MET A 30 -13.37 8.77 -1.61
N TYR A 31 -12.84 9.99 -1.47
CA TYR A 31 -11.57 10.37 -2.08
C TYR A 31 -10.44 9.42 -1.67
N ARG A 32 -10.29 9.12 -0.37
CA ARG A 32 -9.26 8.20 0.13
C ARG A 32 -9.43 6.78 -0.40
N LYS A 33 -10.66 6.29 -0.49
CA LYS A 33 -10.95 4.98 -1.09
C LYS A 33 -10.50 4.91 -2.55
N ILE A 34 -10.77 5.97 -3.32
CA ILE A 34 -10.31 6.08 -4.72
C ILE A 34 -8.79 6.14 -4.78
N HIS A 35 -8.16 6.97 -3.93
CA HIS A 35 -6.70 7.05 -3.80
C HIS A 35 -6.09 5.67 -3.51
N CYS A 36 -6.57 4.97 -2.49
CA CYS A 36 -6.11 3.63 -2.14
C CYS A 36 -6.27 2.63 -3.28
N LYS A 37 -7.34 2.73 -4.08
CA LYS A 37 -7.50 1.88 -5.27
C LYS A 37 -6.43 2.17 -6.32
N ILE A 38 -6.15 3.44 -6.61
CA ILE A 38 -5.08 3.84 -7.54
C ILE A 38 -3.73 3.32 -7.04
N VAL A 39 -3.44 3.48 -5.73
CA VAL A 39 -2.22 2.96 -5.12
C VAL A 39 -2.12 1.44 -5.25
N ALA A 40 -3.22 0.72 -5.00
CA ALA A 40 -3.23 -0.73 -5.10
C ALA A 40 -2.99 -1.24 -6.53
N ASP A 41 -3.56 -0.56 -7.53
CA ASP A 41 -3.35 -0.90 -8.94
C ASP A 41 -1.91 -0.67 -9.36
N LEU A 42 -1.36 0.53 -9.07
CA LEU A 42 0.04 0.84 -9.33
C LEU A 42 0.98 -0.15 -8.63
N ALA A 43 0.74 -0.45 -7.35
CA ALA A 43 1.59 -1.36 -6.60
C ALA A 43 1.52 -2.79 -7.15
N LYS A 44 0.36 -3.23 -7.63
CA LYS A 44 0.19 -4.54 -8.27
C LYS A 44 0.94 -4.63 -9.61
N ASP A 45 0.88 -3.59 -10.42
CA ASP A 45 1.61 -3.55 -11.69
C ASP A 45 3.12 -3.61 -11.43
N MET A 46 3.62 -2.77 -10.51
CA MET A 46 5.03 -2.80 -10.09
C MET A 46 5.44 -4.15 -9.49
N PHE A 47 4.58 -4.75 -8.66
CA PHE A 47 4.83 -6.08 -8.09
C PHE A 47 4.98 -7.13 -9.19
N ASN A 48 4.12 -7.09 -10.21
CA ASN A 48 4.25 -8.02 -11.33
C ASN A 48 5.56 -7.82 -12.10
N SER A 49 5.98 -6.57 -12.35
CA SER A 49 7.25 -6.28 -13.04
C SER A 49 8.49 -6.70 -12.23
N ILE A 50 8.44 -6.66 -10.89
CA ILE A 50 9.55 -7.10 -10.03
C ILE A 50 9.57 -8.63 -9.89
N PHE A 51 8.42 -9.21 -9.55
CA PHE A 51 8.32 -10.61 -9.14
C PHE A 51 8.12 -11.55 -10.33
N SER A 52 7.97 -11.06 -11.56
CA SER A 52 8.06 -11.88 -12.78
C SER A 52 9.46 -12.46 -13.02
N TYR A 53 10.49 -11.85 -12.44
CA TYR A 53 11.90 -12.31 -12.57
C TYR A 53 12.34 -13.24 -11.43
N LEU A 54 11.46 -13.47 -10.45
CA LEU A 54 11.71 -14.37 -9.33
C LEU A 54 10.92 -15.65 -9.60
N ASP A 55 11.52 -16.55 -10.39
CA ASP A 55 10.94 -17.86 -10.72
C ASP A 55 10.62 -18.63 -9.43
N GLU A 56 9.36 -19.09 -9.32
CA GLU A 56 8.80 -19.93 -8.25
C GLU A 56 8.88 -19.40 -6.81
N ILE A 57 8.31 -18.22 -6.55
CA ILE A 57 7.88 -17.91 -5.19
C ILE A 57 6.53 -18.59 -4.94
N GLU A 58 6.54 -19.74 -4.25
CA GLU A 58 5.34 -20.45 -3.74
C GLU A 58 4.40 -19.50 -2.96
N SER A 59 4.96 -18.40 -2.44
CA SER A 59 4.28 -17.32 -1.73
C SER A 59 3.90 -16.10 -2.59
N ARG A 60 3.97 -16.13 -3.94
CA ARG A 60 3.70 -14.93 -4.76
C ARG A 60 2.27 -14.43 -4.57
N ILE A 61 1.30 -15.34 -4.60
CA ILE A 61 -0.12 -15.02 -4.38
C ILE A 61 -0.32 -14.46 -2.95
N TYR A 62 0.40 -15.01 -1.97
CA TYR A 62 0.38 -14.50 -0.59
C TYR A 62 0.87 -13.05 -0.54
N LEU A 63 2.06 -12.77 -1.07
CA LEU A 63 2.68 -11.45 -1.05
C LEU A 63 1.87 -10.42 -1.85
N GLU A 64 1.32 -10.82 -3.00
CA GLU A 64 0.43 -9.97 -3.80
C GLU A 64 -0.82 -9.61 -3.01
N ASN A 65 -1.46 -10.56 -2.33
CA ASN A 65 -2.65 -10.31 -1.53
C ASN A 65 -2.36 -9.38 -0.34
N VAL A 66 -1.24 -9.59 0.34
CA VAL A 66 -0.76 -8.73 1.44
C VAL A 66 -0.55 -7.31 0.93
N LEU A 67 0.20 -7.14 -0.17
CA LEU A 67 0.46 -5.84 -0.77
C LEU A 67 -0.82 -5.14 -1.21
N TYR A 68 -1.67 -5.86 -1.95
CA TYR A 68 -2.87 -5.30 -2.54
C TYR A 68 -3.87 -4.88 -1.47
N LEU A 69 -4.11 -5.69 -0.43
CA LEU A 69 -5.00 -5.30 0.67
C LEU A 69 -4.42 -4.16 1.50
N GLY A 70 -3.11 -4.20 1.79
CA GLY A 70 -2.40 -3.12 2.47
C GLY A 70 -2.58 -1.79 1.72
N CYS A 71 -2.41 -1.79 0.40
CA CYS A 71 -2.62 -0.61 -0.43
C CYS A 71 -4.08 -0.13 -0.42
N LEU A 72 -5.05 -1.05 -0.51
CA LEU A 72 -6.48 -0.72 -0.50
C LEU A 72 -6.96 -0.08 0.82
N THR A 73 -6.22 -0.28 1.92
CA THR A 73 -6.65 0.09 3.27
C THR A 73 -5.68 1.02 4.02
N HIS A 74 -4.52 1.38 3.46
CA HIS A 74 -3.49 2.14 4.18
C HIS A 74 -3.95 3.50 4.75
N ASP A 75 -4.93 4.14 4.11
CA ASP A 75 -5.48 5.44 4.52
C ASP A 75 -6.88 5.31 5.18
N ILE A 76 -7.34 4.09 5.49
CA ILE A 76 -8.70 3.80 5.98
C ILE A 76 -9.02 4.46 7.33
N ARG A 77 -7.99 4.80 8.11
CA ARG A 77 -8.06 5.44 9.42
C ARG A 77 -7.20 6.71 9.48
N LYS A 78 -7.16 7.49 8.40
CA LYS A 78 -6.40 8.76 8.36
C LYS A 78 -7.08 9.85 9.20
N PHE A 79 -6.91 9.79 10.52
CA PHE A 79 -7.40 10.77 11.51
C PHE A 79 -6.37 11.82 11.88
N ASP A 80 -5.09 11.42 11.98
CA ASP A 80 -4.01 12.28 12.48
C ASP A 80 -2.63 11.86 11.90
N LYS A 81 -1.54 12.45 12.42
CA LYS A 81 -0.17 12.16 12.00
C LYS A 81 0.27 10.71 12.28
N LYS A 82 -0.44 9.95 13.12
CA LYS A 82 -0.15 8.54 13.48
C LYS A 82 -1.12 7.53 12.83
N HIS A 83 -1.81 7.94 11.76
CA HIS A 83 -2.81 7.10 11.07
C HIS A 83 -2.36 5.70 10.69
N GLY A 84 -1.08 5.47 10.34
CA GLY A 84 -0.59 4.14 10.00
C GLY A 84 -0.77 3.12 11.13
N ALA A 85 -0.45 3.49 12.38
CA ALA A 85 -0.60 2.58 13.52
C ALA A 85 -2.07 2.36 13.89
N TYR A 86 -2.88 3.42 13.88
CA TYR A 86 -4.32 3.30 14.15
C TYR A 86 -5.06 2.50 13.05
N GLY A 87 -4.67 2.67 11.79
CA GLY A 87 -5.18 1.90 10.67
C GLY A 87 -4.84 0.42 10.77
N ALA A 88 -3.58 0.10 11.06
CA ALA A 88 -3.13 -1.26 11.28
C ALA A 88 -3.93 -1.96 12.40
N ASN A 89 -4.01 -1.35 13.58
CA ASN A 89 -4.74 -1.94 14.71
C ASN A 89 -6.24 -2.15 14.40
N TRP A 90 -6.86 -1.22 13.68
CA TRP A 90 -8.25 -1.36 13.29
C TRP A 90 -8.45 -2.46 12.25
N ILE A 91 -7.55 -2.59 11.28
CA ILE A 91 -7.60 -3.68 10.30
C ILE A 91 -7.44 -5.04 10.99
N MET A 92 -6.48 -5.16 11.92
CA MET A 92 -6.29 -6.36 12.72
C MET A 92 -7.58 -6.74 13.45
N SER A 93 -8.24 -5.79 14.11
CA SER A 93 -9.47 -6.07 14.87
C SER A 93 -10.66 -6.51 14.00
N LYS A 94 -10.63 -6.26 12.69
CA LYS A 94 -11.70 -6.67 11.76
C LYS A 94 -11.35 -7.97 11.04
N LEU A 95 -10.10 -8.12 10.57
CA LEU A 95 -9.69 -9.29 9.79
C LEU A 95 -9.37 -10.52 10.65
N ALA A 96 -9.00 -10.33 11.93
CA ALA A 96 -8.82 -11.43 12.88
C ALA A 96 -10.11 -11.85 13.60
N ASP A 97 -11.20 -11.10 13.43
CA ASP A 97 -12.51 -11.42 14.01
C ASP A 97 -13.31 -12.28 13.03
N ASN A 98 -13.41 -13.58 13.36
CA ASN A 98 -14.13 -14.56 12.55
C ASN A 98 -15.62 -14.22 12.40
N GLU A 99 -16.25 -13.69 13.46
CA GLU A 99 -17.67 -13.35 13.43
C GLU A 99 -17.90 -12.15 12.49
N TYR A 100 -17.06 -11.11 12.61
CA TYR A 100 -17.09 -9.99 11.68
C TYR A 100 -16.89 -10.46 10.24
N CYS A 101 -15.91 -11.33 9.99
CA CYS A 101 -15.60 -11.83 8.65
C CYS A 101 -16.79 -12.61 8.05
N GLN A 102 -17.39 -13.51 8.83
CA GLN A 102 -18.57 -14.28 8.42
C GLN A 102 -19.76 -13.36 8.10
N ASN A 103 -20.11 -12.45 9.01
CA ASN A 103 -21.23 -11.52 8.86
C ASN A 103 -21.08 -10.60 7.64
N ASN A 104 -19.84 -10.32 7.22
CA ASN A 104 -19.55 -9.45 6.09
C ASN A 104 -19.14 -10.20 4.81
N ASN A 105 -19.21 -11.53 4.77
CA ASN A 105 -18.73 -12.34 3.63
C ASN A 105 -17.27 -12.01 3.24
N ILE A 106 -16.42 -11.82 4.23
CA ILE A 106 -14.97 -11.66 4.09
C ILE A 106 -14.33 -13.02 4.38
N PRO A 107 -13.41 -13.51 3.52
CA PRO A 107 -12.64 -14.71 3.83
C PRO A 107 -11.89 -14.56 5.14
N VAL A 108 -11.90 -15.61 5.96
CA VAL A 108 -11.08 -15.65 7.17
C VAL A 108 -9.62 -15.76 6.74
N PHE A 109 -8.81 -14.77 7.13
CA PHE A 109 -7.38 -14.77 6.92
C PHE A 109 -6.67 -15.41 8.12
N SER A 110 -5.50 -16.02 7.88
CA SER A 110 -4.64 -16.39 9.00
C SER A 110 -4.18 -15.12 9.74
N ILE A 111 -3.90 -15.27 11.04
CA ILE A 111 -3.38 -14.16 11.85
C ILE A 111 -2.09 -13.58 11.25
N ASP A 112 -1.28 -14.42 10.60
CA ASP A 112 -0.03 -14.03 9.93
C ASP A 112 -0.28 -13.08 8.76
N ILE A 113 -1.25 -13.38 7.88
CA ILE A 113 -1.63 -12.47 6.78
C ILE A 113 -2.12 -11.14 7.33
N CYS A 114 -2.93 -11.17 8.40
CA CYS A 114 -3.41 -9.96 9.06
C CYS A 114 -2.25 -9.12 9.60
N ASN A 115 -1.28 -9.75 10.26
CA ASN A 115 -0.08 -9.09 10.78
C ASN A 115 0.71 -8.41 9.66
N ASP A 116 0.93 -9.12 8.55
CA ASP A 116 1.71 -8.59 7.43
C ASP A 116 1.06 -7.39 6.74
N ILE A 117 -0.25 -7.44 6.53
CA ILE A 117 -1.02 -6.29 6.05
C ILE A 117 -0.85 -5.10 7.02
N CYS A 118 -0.91 -5.36 8.33
CA CYS A 118 -0.75 -4.33 9.35
C CYS A 118 0.64 -3.71 9.35
N ILE A 119 1.69 -4.49 9.11
CA ILE A 119 3.07 -4.02 8.96
C ILE A 119 3.15 -3.05 7.77
N LEU A 120 2.61 -3.40 6.60
CA LEU A 120 2.58 -2.50 5.44
C LEU A 120 1.89 -1.17 5.76
N ILE A 121 0.70 -1.22 6.35
CA ILE A 121 -0.07 -0.03 6.72
C ILE A 121 0.70 0.84 7.73
N LYS A 122 1.35 0.23 8.72
CA LYS A 122 2.12 0.94 9.74
C LYS A 122 3.35 1.65 9.16
N PHE A 123 4.03 1.03 8.19
CA PHE A 123 5.33 1.51 7.71
C PHE A 123 5.31 2.29 6.39
N HIS A 124 4.18 2.37 5.68
CA HIS A 124 4.07 3.09 4.41
C HIS A 124 4.38 4.61 4.47
N LYS A 125 4.54 5.22 5.66
CA LYS A 125 5.01 6.61 5.82
C LYS A 125 6.14 6.76 6.84
N SER A 126 6.64 5.66 7.39
CA SER A 126 7.60 5.69 8.49
C SER A 126 9.00 6.07 8.00
N LYS A 127 9.75 6.83 8.81
CA LYS A 127 11.09 7.29 8.45
C LYS A 127 12.19 6.25 8.68
N ASN A 128 12.04 5.37 9.67
CA ASN A 128 13.06 4.40 10.07
C ASN A 128 12.50 2.97 9.96
N VAL A 129 12.26 2.51 8.73
CA VAL A 129 11.58 1.23 8.48
C VAL A 129 12.43 0.06 8.98
N GLU A 130 13.71 0.01 8.62
CA GLU A 130 14.59 -1.10 8.98
C GLU A 130 14.72 -1.31 10.49
N LYS A 131 15.09 -0.25 11.23
CA LYS A 131 15.20 -0.32 12.70
C LYS A 131 13.88 -0.71 13.36
N SER A 132 12.75 -0.30 12.78
CA SER A 132 11.44 -0.59 13.36
C SER A 132 10.97 -2.01 13.05
N LEU A 133 11.26 -2.54 11.87
CA LEU A 133 11.02 -3.96 11.52
C LEU A 133 11.87 -4.88 12.39
N MET A 134 13.14 -4.56 12.64
CA MET A 134 14.02 -5.38 13.50
C MET A 134 13.54 -5.50 14.95
N ASN A 135 12.74 -4.53 15.43
CA ASN A 135 12.18 -4.52 16.79
C ASN A 135 10.78 -5.14 16.87
N GLU A 136 10.17 -5.52 15.74
CA GLU A 136 8.91 -6.26 15.73
C GLU A 136 9.22 -7.73 16.01
N HIS A 137 8.88 -8.19 17.23
CA HIS A 137 9.19 -9.52 17.74
C HIS A 137 8.59 -10.69 16.94
N ASN A 138 7.72 -10.44 15.96
CA ASN A 138 6.90 -11.45 15.29
C ASN A 138 7.33 -11.75 13.83
N LEU A 139 8.48 -11.26 13.36
CA LEU A 139 9.01 -11.59 12.03
C LEU A 139 9.74 -12.95 12.03
N GLU A 140 9.14 -13.99 12.59
CA GLU A 140 9.75 -15.34 12.68
C GLU A 140 9.76 -16.06 11.33
N ASN A 141 8.89 -15.68 10.39
CA ASN A 141 8.83 -16.29 9.06
C ASN A 141 9.90 -15.70 8.11
N TYR A 142 10.76 -16.57 7.59
CA TYR A 142 11.86 -16.24 6.67
C TYR A 142 11.40 -15.46 5.43
N ILE A 143 10.27 -15.87 4.82
CA ILE A 143 9.71 -15.27 3.60
C ILE A 143 9.31 -13.80 3.87
N ILE A 144 8.72 -13.53 5.03
CA ILE A 144 8.27 -12.18 5.39
C ILE A 144 9.49 -11.27 5.59
N LYS A 145 10.55 -11.76 6.24
CA LYS A 145 11.77 -10.98 6.50
C LYS A 145 12.46 -10.51 5.22
N GLU A 146 12.48 -11.34 4.18
CA GLU A 146 13.10 -10.99 2.90
C GLU A 146 12.22 -10.07 2.05
N TYR A 147 10.91 -10.32 1.99
CA TYR A 147 10.04 -9.63 1.03
C TYR A 147 9.29 -8.42 1.60
N MET A 148 9.19 -8.26 2.93
CA MET A 148 8.46 -7.13 3.52
C MET A 148 9.07 -5.76 3.17
N LYS A 149 10.41 -5.66 3.12
CA LYS A 149 11.09 -4.42 2.68
C LYS A 149 10.71 -4.03 1.23
N PRO A 150 10.81 -4.95 0.24
CA PRO A 150 10.26 -4.72 -1.11
C PRO A 150 8.80 -4.31 -1.12
N LEU A 151 7.93 -4.98 -0.37
CA LEU A 151 6.50 -4.64 -0.33
C LEU A 151 6.25 -3.23 0.24
N ILE A 152 6.99 -2.84 1.30
CA ILE A 152 6.93 -1.48 1.87
C ILE A 152 7.43 -0.45 0.85
N PHE A 153 8.50 -0.76 0.12
CA PHE A 153 8.98 0.10 -0.96
C PHE A 153 7.90 0.32 -2.02
N LEU A 154 7.25 -0.76 -2.47
CA LEU A 154 6.19 -0.71 -3.49
C LEU A 154 4.99 0.15 -3.09
N ILE A 155 4.40 -0.07 -1.91
CA ILE A 155 3.26 0.74 -1.45
C ILE A 155 3.64 2.21 -1.32
N ARG A 156 4.88 2.52 -0.90
CA ARG A 156 5.37 3.88 -0.76
C ARG A 156 5.55 4.56 -2.11
N LEU A 157 6.14 3.87 -3.08
CA LEU A 157 6.34 4.39 -4.43
C LEU A 157 4.99 4.59 -5.13
N ALA A 158 4.09 3.60 -5.04
CA ALA A 158 2.75 3.67 -5.60
C ALA A 158 1.93 4.83 -5.00
N ASP A 159 2.00 5.05 -3.69
CA ASP A 159 1.38 6.21 -3.04
C ASP A 159 1.97 7.54 -3.52
N LYS A 160 3.29 7.63 -3.80
CA LYS A 160 3.86 8.82 -4.42
C LYS A 160 3.36 9.05 -5.84
N LEU A 161 3.37 8.01 -6.67
CA LEU A 161 3.01 8.11 -8.08
C LEU A 161 1.51 8.25 -8.32
N SER A 162 0.66 7.79 -7.40
CA SER A 162 -0.80 7.97 -7.48
C SER A 162 -1.25 9.42 -7.63
N HIS A 163 -0.48 10.37 -7.10
CA HIS A 163 -0.77 11.80 -7.25
C HIS A 163 -0.70 12.22 -8.73
N PHE A 164 0.25 11.70 -9.50
CA PHE A 164 0.33 11.95 -10.94
C PHE A 164 -0.83 11.32 -11.71
N VAL A 165 -1.30 10.14 -11.30
CA VAL A 165 -2.48 9.52 -11.92
C VAL A 165 -3.70 10.44 -11.77
N VAL A 166 -3.91 11.01 -10.58
CA VAL A 166 -5.01 11.97 -10.36
C VAL A 166 -4.78 13.25 -11.15
N GLU A 167 -3.57 13.83 -11.09
CA GLU A 167 -3.22 15.06 -11.79
C GLU A 167 -3.31 14.96 -13.31
N SER A 168 -3.01 13.78 -13.89
CA SER A 168 -3.07 13.53 -15.34
C SER A 168 -4.45 13.76 -15.94
N LYS A 169 -5.51 13.69 -15.12
CA LYS A 169 -6.89 13.98 -15.55
C LYS A 169 -7.15 15.48 -15.76
N PHE A 170 -6.29 16.33 -15.23
CA PHE A 170 -6.48 17.78 -15.19
C PHE A 170 -5.36 18.54 -15.91
N LYS A 171 -4.16 17.96 -16.03
CA LYS A 171 -3.02 18.56 -16.72
C LYS A 171 -2.12 17.49 -17.33
N VAL A 172 -1.35 17.90 -18.35
CA VAL A 172 -0.31 17.04 -18.93
C VAL A 172 0.81 16.83 -17.91
N ILE A 173 1.18 15.57 -17.69
CA ILE A 173 2.33 15.18 -16.87
C ILE A 173 3.49 14.85 -17.81
N THR A 174 4.68 15.38 -17.52
CA THR A 174 5.88 15.09 -18.31
C THR A 174 6.73 14.01 -17.67
N GLU A 175 7.52 13.31 -18.48
CA GLU A 175 8.52 12.34 -18.00
C GLU A 175 9.48 12.95 -16.98
N LYS A 176 9.84 14.23 -17.15
CA LYS A 176 10.73 14.96 -16.25
C LYS A 176 10.10 15.14 -14.86
N ASP A 177 8.80 15.39 -14.79
CA ASP A 177 8.07 15.54 -13.53
C ASP A 177 8.08 14.23 -12.73
N VAL A 178 7.80 13.12 -13.42
CA VAL A 178 7.81 11.77 -12.83
C VAL A 178 9.20 11.38 -12.36
N LYS A 179 10.21 11.54 -13.23
CA LYS A 179 11.61 11.19 -12.91
C LYS A 179 12.11 11.96 -11.68
N LYS A 180 11.88 13.28 -11.64
CA LYS A 180 12.24 14.10 -10.47
C LYS A 180 11.60 13.56 -9.18
N LYS A 181 10.35 13.10 -9.23
CA LYS A 181 9.64 12.59 -8.04
C LYS A 181 10.20 11.25 -7.57
N ILE A 182 10.58 10.39 -8.49
CA ILE A 182 11.23 9.11 -8.21
C ILE A 182 12.61 9.36 -7.59
N ASP A 183 13.40 10.27 -8.16
CA ASP A 183 14.72 10.63 -7.61
C ASP A 183 14.59 11.21 -6.18
N GLU A 184 13.64 12.10 -5.95
CA GLU A 184 13.33 12.64 -4.61
C GLU A 184 12.89 11.55 -3.61
N PHE A 185 12.25 10.50 -4.10
CA PHE A 185 11.81 9.36 -3.30
C PHE A 185 13.00 8.49 -2.92
N LEU A 186 13.85 8.15 -3.89
CA LEU A 186 15.04 7.32 -3.73
C LEU A 186 16.00 7.84 -2.66
N ILE A 187 16.27 9.15 -2.69
CA ILE A 187 17.14 9.82 -1.69
C ILE A 187 16.62 9.61 -0.25
N LYS A 188 15.31 9.40 -0.08
CA LYS A 188 14.64 9.26 1.23
C LYS A 188 14.34 7.81 1.61
N THR A 189 14.72 6.84 0.77
CA THR A 189 14.39 5.42 0.95
C THR A 189 15.62 4.52 1.03
N SER A 190 16.82 5.09 0.96
CA SER A 190 18.10 4.36 0.91
C SER A 190 18.32 3.36 2.05
N ASP A 191 17.64 3.51 3.19
CA ASP A 191 17.79 2.70 4.40
C ASP A 191 17.00 1.36 4.39
N TYR A 192 16.25 1.04 3.34
CA TYR A 192 15.55 -0.25 3.22
C TYR A 192 15.39 -0.71 1.77
N MET A 193 16.25 -0.22 0.87
CA MET A 193 16.28 -0.69 -0.50
C MET A 193 16.92 -2.08 -0.57
N LEU A 194 16.67 -2.79 -1.67
CA LEU A 194 17.43 -3.98 -2.04
C LEU A 194 18.86 -3.54 -2.45
N ASP A 195 19.63 -4.47 -3.02
CA ASP A 195 20.84 -4.12 -3.76
C ASP A 195 20.61 -2.90 -4.68
N GLU A 196 21.57 -1.96 -4.72
CA GLU A 196 21.43 -0.67 -5.42
C GLU A 196 21.20 -0.87 -6.92
N ASN A 197 21.88 -1.85 -7.53
CA ASN A 197 21.73 -2.13 -8.96
C ASN A 197 20.36 -2.73 -9.25
N LEU A 198 19.91 -3.67 -8.42
CA LEU A 198 18.58 -4.27 -8.55
C LEU A 198 17.47 -3.22 -8.36
N THR A 199 17.64 -2.34 -7.38
CA THR A 199 16.72 -1.23 -7.12
C THR A 199 16.61 -0.29 -8.31
N ASN A 200 17.73 0.11 -8.90
CA ASN A 200 17.74 0.99 -10.07
C ASN A 200 17.09 0.34 -11.28
N ALA A 201 17.38 -0.95 -11.54
CA ALA A 201 16.75 -1.70 -12.63
C ALA A 201 15.22 -1.81 -12.45
N ILE A 202 14.77 -2.11 -11.23
CA ILE A 202 13.33 -2.14 -10.89
C ILE A 202 12.68 -0.78 -11.13
N ILE A 203 13.33 0.31 -10.72
CA ILE A 203 12.79 1.65 -10.90
C ILE A 203 12.73 2.06 -12.36
N GLU A 204 13.74 1.71 -13.16
CA GLU A 204 13.70 1.96 -14.59
C GLU A 204 12.49 1.27 -15.20
N LEU A 205 12.28 -0.02 -14.93
CA LEU A 205 11.10 -0.76 -15.39
C LEU A 205 9.79 -0.07 -14.99
N ILE A 206 9.65 0.28 -13.71
CA ILE A 206 8.46 0.97 -13.19
C ILE A 206 8.26 2.33 -13.87
N PHE A 207 9.35 3.08 -14.13
CA PHE A 207 9.29 4.36 -14.81
C PHE A 207 8.85 4.21 -16.26
N TYR A 208 9.36 3.21 -16.99
CA TYR A 208 8.95 2.92 -18.37
C TYR A 208 7.46 2.54 -18.43
N ASP A 209 6.99 1.66 -17.55
CA ASP A 209 5.57 1.29 -17.52
C ASP A 209 4.68 2.50 -17.18
N PHE A 210 5.07 3.28 -16.17
CA PHE A 210 4.30 4.43 -15.71
C PHE A 210 4.23 5.55 -16.77
N LYS A 211 5.37 5.88 -17.40
CA LYS A 211 5.41 6.97 -18.39
C LYS A 211 4.55 6.64 -19.60
N ASP A 212 4.59 5.40 -20.07
CA ASP A 212 3.83 4.97 -21.25
C ASP A 212 2.33 5.00 -20.97
N MET A 213 1.94 4.80 -19.71
CA MET A 213 0.54 4.89 -19.28
C MET A 213 0.04 6.33 -19.09
N TYR A 214 0.82 7.23 -18.47
CA TYR A 214 0.29 8.49 -17.92
C TYR A 214 0.98 9.76 -18.43
N CYS A 215 2.17 9.69 -19.03
CA CYS A 215 2.86 10.87 -19.51
C CYS A 215 2.39 11.28 -20.91
N ASN A 216 2.34 12.59 -21.15
CA ASN A 216 2.06 13.18 -22.47
C ASN A 216 0.72 12.76 -23.12
N LYS A 217 -0.23 12.22 -22.35
CA LYS A 217 -1.59 11.89 -22.80
C LYS A 217 -2.56 13.03 -22.48
N LYS A 218 -3.52 13.28 -23.37
CA LYS A 218 -4.67 14.15 -23.18
C LYS A 218 -5.94 13.40 -23.54
#